data_AF-A0A3S1EDM9-F1
#
_entry.id   AF-A0A3S1EDM9-F1
#
_cell.length_a   1.000
_cell.length_b   1.000
_cell.length_c   1.000
_cell.angle_alpha   90.00
_cell.angle_beta   90.00
_cell.angle_gamma   90.00
#
_symmetry.space_group_name_H-M   'P 1'
#
loop_
_entity.id
_entity.type
_entity.pdbx_description
1 polymer ?
#
loop_
_entity_poly.entity_id
_entity_poly.type
_entity_poly.pdbx_seq_one_letter_code
_entity_poly.pdbx_strand_id
1 'polypeptide(L)'
;MKDWRYWLAEQRGTLLALGIFIVMFVIYTSNHPAGFTANVVQTASNKGVLLAFVAMAQTLVVITAGIDLSVGMIFLLTNCLASWLVVG
;
A
#
# COMPACT_ATOMS: atom_id res chain seq x y z
N MET A 1 19.52 -24.17 -7.91
CA MET A 1 19.90 -22.81 -8.40
C MET A 1 19.12 -22.35 -9.64
N LYS A 2 18.49 -23.24 -10.43
CA LYS A 2 17.69 -22.86 -11.60
C LYS A 2 16.30 -22.32 -11.23
N ASP A 3 15.78 -22.76 -10.09
CA ASP A 3 14.41 -22.48 -9.62
C ASP A 3 14.24 -21.03 -9.13
N TRP A 4 15.28 -20.45 -8.50
CA TRP A 4 15.28 -19.06 -8.03
C TRP A 4 15.11 -18.06 -9.18
N ARG A 5 15.81 -18.29 -10.29
CA ARG A 5 15.70 -17.45 -11.50
C ARG A 5 14.33 -17.57 -12.15
N TYR A 6 13.72 -18.76 -12.07
CA TYR A 6 12.38 -19.02 -12.59
C TYR A 6 11.31 -18.28 -11.76
N TRP A 7 11.40 -18.39 -10.43
CA TRP A 7 10.53 -17.67 -9.50
C TRP A 7 10.62 -16.15 -9.66
N LEU A 8 11.84 -15.63 -9.81
CA LEU A 8 12.08 -14.22 -10.10
C LEU A 8 11.46 -13.77 -11.41
N ALA A 9 11.49 -14.61 -12.46
CA ALA A 9 10.93 -14.30 -13.76
C ALA A 9 9.40 -14.34 -13.79
N GLU A 10 8.79 -15.18 -12.94
CA GLU A 10 7.34 -15.38 -12.87
C GLU A 10 6.64 -14.33 -12.00
N GLN A 11 7.29 -13.90 -10.91
CA GLN A 11 6.76 -12.89 -9.98
C GLN A 11 7.38 -11.50 -10.17
N ARG A 12 7.90 -11.18 -11.37
CA ARG A 12 8.60 -9.91 -11.62
C ARG A 12 7.79 -8.69 -11.21
N GLY A 13 6.49 -8.68 -11.52
CA GLY A 13 5.60 -7.57 -11.16
C GLY A 13 5.51 -7.37 -9.64
N THR A 14 5.21 -8.44 -8.91
CA THR A 14 5.09 -8.45 -7.46
C THR A 14 6.41 -8.08 -6.77
N LEU A 15 7.53 -8.64 -7.24
CA LEU A 15 8.86 -8.36 -6.69
C LEU A 15 9.31 -6.93 -6.95
N LEU A 16 8.98 -6.38 -8.13
CA LEU A 16 9.29 -4.99 -8.48
C LEU A 16 8.44 -4.04 -7.61
N ALA A 17 7.15 -4.30 -7.45
CA ALA A 17 6.28 -3.53 -6.56
C ALA A 17 6.76 -3.55 -5.11
N LEU A 18 7.15 -4.72 -4.59
CA LEU A 18 7.74 -4.88 -3.26
C LEU A 18 9.05 -4.09 -3.14
N GLY A 19 9.92 -4.17 -4.14
CA GLY A 19 11.18 -3.42 -4.19
C GLY A 19 10.95 -1.91 -4.14
N ILE A 20 10.03 -1.38 -4.94
CA ILE A 20 9.66 0.03 -4.93
C ILE A 20 9.12 0.44 -3.55
N PHE A 21 8.23 -0.38 -2.96
CA PHE A 21 7.68 -0.12 -1.63
C PHE A 21 8.78 0.01 -0.58
N ILE A 22 9.72 -0.94 -0.53
CA ILE A 22 10.84 -0.92 0.42
C ILE A 22 11.69 0.34 0.22
N VAL A 23 12.05 0.67 -1.03
CA VAL A 23 12.86 1.85 -1.34
C VAL A 23 12.16 3.13 -0.87
N MET A 24 10.88 3.30 -1.21
CA MET A 24 10.11 4.48 -0.82
C MET A 24 9.91 4.57 0.68
N PHE A 25 9.68 3.44 1.35
CA PHE A 25 9.50 3.40 2.81
C PHE A 25 10.79 3.73 3.57
N VAL A 26 11.95 3.27 3.09
CA VAL A 26 13.26 3.64 3.63
C VAL A 26 13.49 5.15 3.48
N ILE A 27 13.24 5.72 2.30
CA ILE A 27 13.36 7.16 2.06
C ILE A 27 12.42 7.96 2.98
N TYR A 28 11.18 7.48 3.15
CA TYR A 28 10.21 8.14 4.03
C TYR A 28 10.69 8.13 5.49
N THR A 29 11.06 6.96 6.01
CA THR A 29 11.46 6.79 7.40
C THR A 29 12.79 7.49 7.72
N SER A 30 13.72 7.57 6.77
CA SER A 30 14.99 8.29 6.95
C SER A 30 14.81 9.82 7.01
N ASN A 31 13.82 10.35 6.31
CA ASN A 31 13.49 11.78 6.32
C ASN A 31 12.47 12.17 7.40
N HIS A 32 11.89 11.18 8.09
CA HIS A 32 10.86 11.43 9.08
C HIS A 32 11.49 12.00 10.38
N PRO A 33 11.02 13.14 10.92
CA PRO A 33 11.64 13.77 12.10
C PRO A 33 11.68 12.86 13.34
N ALA A 34 10.70 11.96 13.47
CA ALA A 34 10.65 10.99 14.57
C ALA A 34 11.47 9.71 14.31
N GLY A 35 12.10 9.57 13.15
CA GLY A 35 12.90 8.40 12.77
C GLY A 35 12.10 7.08 12.72
N PHE A 36 12.80 5.95 12.81
CA PHE A 36 12.20 4.61 12.84
C PHE A 36 11.85 4.17 14.26
N THR A 37 10.80 4.78 14.83
CA THR A 37 10.30 4.46 16.18
C THR A 37 9.11 3.51 16.14
N ALA A 38 8.82 2.87 17.28
CA ALA A 38 7.65 1.98 17.42
C ALA A 38 6.33 2.68 17.05
N ASN A 39 6.19 3.97 17.37
CA ASN A 39 5.02 4.76 17.00
C ASN A 39 4.88 4.91 15.48
N VAL A 40 5.98 5.18 14.77
CA VAL A 40 5.97 5.30 13.29
C VAL A 40 5.61 3.96 12.64
N VAL A 41 6.17 2.86 13.15
CA VAL A 41 5.83 1.50 12.69
C VAL A 41 4.35 1.18 12.93
N GLN A 42 3.82 1.55 14.10
CA GLN A 42 2.41 1.36 14.43
C GLN A 42 1.50 2.19 13.52
N THR A 43 1.80 3.48 13.31
CA THR A 43 1.03 4.33 12.40
C THR A 43 1.08 3.82 10.97
N ALA A 44 2.26 3.40 10.50
CA ALA A 44 2.41 2.83 9.16
C ALA A 44 1.62 1.52 9.02
N SER A 45 1.68 0.65 10.02
CA SER A 45 0.91 -0.61 10.05
C SER A 45 -0.59 -0.35 10.03
N ASN A 46 -1.09 0.57 10.85
CA ASN A 46 -2.52 0.90 10.90
C ASN A 46 -3.03 1.43 9.56
N LYS A 47 -2.24 2.28 8.87
CA LYS A 47 -2.58 2.76 7.52
C LYS A 47 -2.43 1.66 6.46
N GLY A 48 -1.42 0.80 6.59
CA GLY A 48 -1.16 -0.30 5.67
C GLY A 48 -2.28 -1.35 5.66
N VAL A 49 -2.84 -1.67 6.83
CA VAL A 49 -3.98 -2.59 6.94
C VAL A 49 -5.20 -2.08 6.17
N LEU A 50 -5.49 -0.78 6.23
CA LEU A 50 -6.58 -0.18 5.44
C LEU A 50 -6.34 -0.31 3.94
N LEU A 51 -5.12 -0.03 3.47
CA LEU A 51 -4.76 -0.20 2.05
C LEU A 51 -4.84 -1.67 1.61
N ALA A 52 -4.51 -2.62 2.48
CA ALA A 52 -4.67 -4.05 2.19
C ALA A 52 -6.14 -4.44 1.98
N PHE A 53 -7.07 -3.91 2.79
CA PHE A 53 -8.50 -4.12 2.57
C PHE A 53 -8.99 -3.53 1.24
N VAL A 54 -8.51 -2.33 0.89
CA VAL A 54 -8.82 -1.70 -0.40
C VAL A 54 -8.30 -2.54 -1.57
N ALA A 55 -7.08 -3.07 -1.50
CA ALA A 55 -6.52 -3.93 -2.54
C ALA A 55 -7.33 -5.25 -2.69
N MET A 56 -7.79 -5.83 -1.58
CA MET A 56 -8.69 -6.99 -1.62
C MET A 56 -10.04 -6.65 -2.28
N ALA A 57 -10.62 -5.49 -1.97
CA ALA A 57 -11.84 -5.02 -2.61
C ALA A 57 -11.65 -4.80 -4.13
N GLN A 58 -10.52 -4.21 -4.54
CA GLN A 58 -10.16 -4.05 -5.94
C GLN A 58 -10.02 -5.38 -6.67
N THR A 59 -9.50 -6.41 -5.98
CA THR A 59 -9.34 -7.76 -6.54
C THR A 59 -10.71 -8.39 -6.84
N LEU A 60 -11.72 -8.17 -6.00
CA LEU A 60 -13.07 -8.67 -6.22
C LEU A 60 -13.66 -8.10 -7.52
N VAL A 61 -13.51 -6.80 -7.76
CA VAL A 61 -13.99 -6.14 -8.99
C VAL A 61 -13.32 -6.73 -10.24
N VAL A 62 -12.00 -6.96 -10.18
CA VAL A 62 -11.27 -7.54 -11.31
C VAL A 62 -11.76 -8.95 -11.63
N ILE A 63 -12.00 -9.78 -10.61
CA ILE A 63 -12.49 -11.16 -10.79
C ILE A 63 -13.92 -11.18 -11.33
N THR A 64 -14.77 -10.23 -10.92
CA THR A 64 -16.15 -10.12 -11.42
C THR A 64 -16.27 -9.42 -12.77
N ALA A 65 -15.15 -9.07 -13.42
CA ALA A 65 -15.08 -8.27 -14.64
C ALA A 65 -15.82 -6.92 -14.51
N GLY A 66 -15.86 -6.36 -13.30
CA GLY A 66 -16.39 -5.04 -13.05
C GLY A 66 -15.47 -3.95 -13.62
N ILE A 67 -16.08 -2.88 -14.13
CA ILE A 67 -15.35 -1.73 -14.68
C ILE A 67 -14.90 -0.74 -13.60
N ASP A 68 -15.44 -0.84 -12.38
CA ASP A 68 -15.28 0.18 -11.35
C ASP A 68 -14.23 -0.20 -10.28
N LEU A 69 -12.98 0.15 -10.54
CA LEU A 69 -11.86 -0.02 -9.60
C LEU A 69 -11.70 1.17 -8.62
N SER A 70 -12.67 2.10 -8.60
CA SER A 70 -12.54 3.41 -7.95
C SER A 70 -12.54 3.36 -6.42
N VAL A 71 -12.75 2.20 -5.78
CA VAL A 71 -12.72 2.06 -4.31
C VAL A 71 -11.43 2.65 -3.67
N GLY A 72 -10.29 2.55 -4.36
CA GLY A 72 -9.06 3.22 -3.92
C GLY A 72 -9.13 4.74 -3.97
N MET A 73 -9.73 5.30 -5.03
CA MET A 73 -9.94 6.74 -5.17
C MET A 73 -10.98 7.26 -4.17
N ILE A 74 -12.03 6.49 -3.90
CA ILE A 74 -13.02 6.78 -2.86
C ILE A 74 -12.34 6.83 -1.50
N PHE A 75 -11.49 5.84 -1.17
CA PHE A 75 -10.72 5.84 0.08
C PHE A 75 -9.86 7.10 0.24
N LEU A 76 -9.16 7.53 -0.82
CA LEU A 76 -8.41 8.80 -0.79
C LEU A 76 -9.30 10.00 -0.55
N LEU A 77 -10.41 10.12 -1.29
CA LEU A 77 -11.34 11.24 -1.14
C LEU A 77 -11.91 11.31 0.27
N THR A 78 -12.31 10.17 0.84
CA THR A 78 -12.81 10.08 2.22
C THR A 78 -11.74 10.52 3.23
N ASN A 79 -10.47 10.16 3.02
CA ASN A 79 -9.38 10.63 3.89
C ASN A 79 -9.16 12.15 3.77
N CYS A 80 -9.21 12.71 2.56
CA CYS A 80 -9.12 14.17 2.37
C CYS A 80 -10.28 14.90 3.04
N LEU A 81 -11.49 14.38 2.87
CA LEU A 81 -12.69 14.95 3.49
C LEU A 81 -12.64 14.83 5.02
N ALA A 82 -12.20 13.68 5.55
CA ALA A 82 -12.02 13.49 6.98
C ALA A 82 -10.96 14.44 7.55
N SER A 83 -9.85 14.67 6.84
CA SER A 83 -8.82 15.64 7.26
C SER A 83 -9.35 17.08 7.35
N TRP A 84 -10.43 17.40 6.62
CA TRP A 84 -11.04 18.73 6.65
C TRP A 84 -12.21 18.83 7.65
N LEU A 85 -13.05 17.80 7.71
CA LEU A 85 -14.26 17.78 8.55
C LEU A 85 -13.99 17.34 10.00
N VAL A 86 -13.09 16.38 10.19
CA VAL A 86 -12.76 15.84 11.51
C VAL A 86 -11.62 16.69 12.07
N VAL A 87 -11.98 17.89 12.54
CA VAL A 87 -11.09 18.74 13.33
C VAL A 87 -11.23 18.32 14.79
N GLY A 88 -10.23 17.60 15.28
CA GLY A 88 -10.06 17.20 16.68
C GLY A 88 -8.61 17.35 17.08
#